data_AF-A0A1H5Z9P3-F1
#
_entry.id   AF-A0A1H5Z9P3-F1
#
_cell.length_a   1.000
_cell.length_b   1.000
_cell.length_c   1.000
_cell.angle_alpha   90.00
_cell.angle_beta   90.00
_cell.angle_gamma   90.00
#
_symmetry.space_group_name_H-M   'P 1'
#
loop_
_entity.id
_entity.type
_entity.pdbx_description
1 polymer ?
#
loop_
_entity_poly.entity_id
_entity_poly.type
_entity_poly.pdbx_seq_one_letter_code
_entity_poly.pdbx_strand_id
1 'polypeptide(L)'
;MATLVLGLAGQAIGASIGGGILGISAATIGGAIGTMAGSVVDSWIVGSLQPDQRYEGARLDSLRVTSATEGTTIPRVFGRMRLGGNIIWATDFTEHVTTTTQGGGKGGGPKVTTTEYSYTASFAVALCEGPITGIGRIWADG
;
A
#
# COMPACT_ATOMS: atom_id res chain seq x y z
N MET A 1 -8.83 30.93 -15.71
CA MET A 1 -9.78 31.74 -16.52
C MET A 1 -9.50 33.23 -16.37
N ALA A 2 -8.98 33.69 -15.22
CA ALA A 2 -8.62 35.08 -14.99
C ALA A 2 -7.46 35.55 -15.89
N THR A 3 -6.51 34.66 -16.21
CA THR A 3 -5.38 34.96 -17.12
C THR A 3 -5.83 35.43 -18.49
N LEU A 4 -6.86 34.78 -19.05
CA LEU A 4 -7.39 35.11 -20.36
C LEU A 4 -8.17 36.44 -20.31
N VAL A 5 -9.00 36.64 -19.28
CA VAL A 5 -9.84 37.83 -19.14
C VAL A 5 -9.00 39.07 -18.84
N LEU A 6 -8.06 39.01 -17.88
CA LEU A 6 -7.19 40.13 -17.55
C LEU A 6 -6.15 40.40 -18.65
N GLY A 7 -5.69 39.36 -19.35
CA GLY A 7 -4.84 39.50 -20.53
C GLY A 7 -5.55 40.29 -21.64
N LEU A 8 -6.78 39.90 -21.98
CA LEU A 8 -7.58 40.59 -23.00
C LEU A 8 -7.97 42.02 -22.56
N ALA A 9 -8.29 42.23 -21.28
CA ALA A 9 -8.56 43.57 -20.75
C ALA A 9 -7.31 44.46 -20.77
N GLY A 10 -6.15 43.93 -20.40
CA GLY A 10 -4.87 44.62 -20.48
C GLY A 10 -4.46 44.98 -21.91
N GLN A 11 -4.73 44.09 -22.87
CA GLN A 11 -4.54 44.38 -24.30
C GLN A 11 -5.46 45.50 -24.79
N ALA A 12 -6.74 45.48 -24.38
CA ALA A 12 -7.72 46.48 -24.78
C ALA A 12 -7.39 47.88 -24.21
N ILE A 13 -6.98 47.96 -22.94
CA ILE A 13 -6.56 49.22 -22.30
C ILE A 13 -5.22 49.70 -22.87
N GLY A 14 -4.28 48.78 -23.12
CA GLY A 14 -3.02 49.12 -23.78
C GLY A 14 -3.21 49.60 -25.23
N ALA A 15 -4.23 49.11 -25.93
CA ALA A 15 -4.58 49.55 -27.28
C ALA A 15 -5.24 50.94 -27.29
N SER A 16 -6.04 51.29 -26.27
CA SER A 16 -6.74 52.58 -26.20
C SER A 16 -5.84 53.77 -25.84
N ILE A 17 -4.69 53.52 -25.22
CA ILE A 17 -3.70 54.56 -24.86
C ILE A 17 -2.84 54.99 -26.06
N GLY A 18 -2.88 54.26 -27.19
CA GLY A 18 -2.35 54.72 -28.48
C GLY A 18 -0.89 55.15 -28.48
N GLY A 19 0.04 54.20 -28.60
CA GLY A 19 1.46 54.51 -28.78
C GLY A 19 2.35 53.30 -28.50
N GLY A 20 3.36 53.08 -29.34
CA GLY A 20 4.42 52.12 -29.07
C GLY A 20 5.64 52.86 -28.54
N ILE A 21 6.17 52.47 -27.39
CA ILE A 21 7.49 52.90 -26.94
C ILE A 21 8.45 51.79 -27.36
N LEU A 22 9.46 52.14 -28.17
CA LEU A 22 10.51 51.23 -28.66
C LEU A 22 10.03 50.07 -29.57
N GLY A 23 9.04 50.32 -30.43
CA GLY A 23 8.61 49.34 -31.46
C GLY A 23 7.68 48.22 -30.96
N ILE A 24 7.32 48.24 -29.68
CA ILE A 24 6.37 47.32 -29.06
C ILE A 24 5.08 48.10 -28.78
N SER A 25 3.92 47.60 -29.20
CA SER A 25 2.66 48.32 -29.02
C SER A 25 2.23 48.30 -27.55
N ALA A 26 1.69 49.40 -27.03
CA ALA A 26 1.17 49.45 -25.66
C ALA A 26 0.12 48.35 -25.38
N ALA A 27 -0.60 47.88 -26.40
CA ALA A 27 -1.49 46.71 -26.33
C ALA A 27 -0.74 45.42 -25.95
N THR A 28 0.42 45.16 -26.53
CA THR A 28 1.23 43.97 -26.21
C THR A 28 1.84 44.05 -24.81
N ILE A 29 2.22 45.24 -24.35
CA ILE A 29 2.75 45.45 -22.99
C ILE A 29 1.62 45.29 -21.96
N GLY A 30 0.46 45.92 -22.17
CA GLY A 30 -0.70 45.77 -21.31
C GLY A 30 -1.22 44.33 -21.25
N GLY A 31 -1.18 43.63 -22.39
CA GLY A 31 -1.47 42.19 -22.45
C GLY A 31 -0.49 41.33 -21.69
N ALA A 32 0.82 41.57 -21.85
CA ALA A 32 1.85 40.83 -21.12
C ALA A 32 1.68 41.01 -19.60
N ILE A 33 1.50 42.25 -19.13
CA ILE A 33 1.28 42.53 -17.70
C ILE A 33 -0.04 41.90 -17.20
N GLY A 34 -1.12 42.00 -17.97
CA GLY A 34 -2.42 41.42 -17.63
C GLY A 34 -2.40 39.89 -17.54
N THR A 35 -1.70 39.22 -18.45
CA THR A 35 -1.51 37.76 -18.40
C THR A 35 -0.60 37.33 -17.25
N MET A 36 0.46 38.07 -16.95
CA MET A 36 1.31 37.78 -15.79
C MET A 36 0.53 37.90 -14.48
N ALA A 37 -0.19 39.00 -14.27
CA ALA A 37 -1.01 39.18 -13.06
C ALA A 37 -2.14 38.15 -12.97
N GLY A 38 -2.82 37.88 -14.09
CA GLY A 38 -3.88 36.88 -14.15
C GLY A 38 -3.39 35.45 -13.89
N SER A 39 -2.14 35.13 -14.24
CA SER A 39 -1.55 33.81 -13.97
C SER A 39 -1.28 33.56 -12.49
N VAL A 40 -0.91 34.61 -11.74
CA VAL A 40 -0.75 34.53 -10.27
C VAL A 40 -2.11 34.27 -9.62
N VAL A 41 -3.14 35.00 -10.04
CA VAL A 41 -4.51 34.82 -9.50
C VAL A 41 -5.09 33.45 -9.87
N ASP A 42 -4.91 33.00 -11.12
CA ASP A 42 -5.34 31.66 -11.52
C ASP A 42 -4.59 30.58 -10.72
N SER A 43 -3.31 30.77 -10.39
CA SER A 43 -2.55 29.81 -9.57
C SER A 43 -3.06 29.73 -8.12
N TRP A 44 -3.49 30.84 -7.54
CA TRP A 44 -4.08 30.87 -6.19
C TRP A 44 -5.49 30.28 -6.16
N ILE A 45 -6.28 30.53 -7.19
CA ILE A 45 -7.63 29.96 -7.32
C ILE A 45 -7.53 28.45 -7.55
N VAL A 46 -6.65 27.99 -8.45
CA VAL A 46 -6.45 26.55 -8.69
C VAL A 46 -5.85 25.86 -7.45
N GLY A 47 -4.90 26.51 -6.75
CA GLY A 47 -4.33 25.98 -5.52
C GLY A 47 -5.31 25.92 -4.34
N SER A 48 -6.27 26.85 -4.26
CA SER A 48 -7.32 26.83 -3.22
C SER A 48 -8.50 25.91 -3.55
N LEU A 49 -8.71 25.61 -4.83
CA LEU A 49 -9.74 24.67 -5.30
C LEU A 49 -9.20 23.24 -5.48
N GLN A 50 -7.90 23.02 -5.44
CA GLN A 50 -7.32 21.68 -5.39
C GLN A 50 -7.46 21.13 -3.97
N PRO A 51 -8.30 20.09 -3.75
CA PRO A 51 -8.35 19.42 -2.45
C PRO A 51 -6.98 18.83 -2.14
N ASP A 52 -6.52 18.98 -0.89
CA ASP A 52 -5.27 18.44 -0.37
C ASP A 52 -5.21 16.92 -0.66
N GLN A 53 -4.55 16.53 -1.76
CA GLN A 53 -4.45 15.14 -2.22
C GLN A 53 -3.47 14.41 -1.30
N ARG A 54 -3.96 14.01 -0.11
CA ARG A 54 -3.19 13.22 0.84
C ARG A 54 -3.11 11.78 0.36
N TYR A 55 -2.00 11.43 -0.26
CA TYR A 55 -1.65 10.06 -0.56
C TYR A 55 -0.94 9.45 0.65
N GLU A 56 -1.68 8.72 1.50
CA GLU A 56 -1.05 7.87 2.51
C GLU A 56 -0.45 6.64 1.80
N GLY A 57 0.88 6.55 1.78
CA GLY A 57 1.62 5.41 1.27
C GLY A 57 1.52 4.19 2.19
N ALA A 58 2.03 3.05 1.73
CA ALA A 58 2.05 1.82 2.52
C ALA A 58 2.83 2.03 3.84
N ARG A 59 2.15 1.89 4.98
CA ARG A 59 2.77 1.95 6.32
C ARG A 59 3.58 0.68 6.57
N LEU A 60 4.63 0.81 7.39
CA LEU A 60 5.35 -0.34 7.93
C LEU A 60 4.40 -1.11 8.86
N ASP A 61 3.96 -2.27 8.40
CA ASP A 61 3.18 -3.19 9.21
C ASP A 61 4.06 -3.75 10.32
N SER A 62 3.69 -3.44 11.56
CA SER A 62 4.41 -3.92 12.74
C SER A 62 4.15 -5.42 12.89
N LEU A 63 5.25 -6.19 12.86
CA LEU A 63 5.29 -7.65 13.04
C LEU A 63 4.71 -8.44 11.85
N ARG A 64 5.59 -9.06 11.04
CA ARG A 64 5.21 -9.96 9.93
C ARG A 64 4.81 -11.33 10.48
N VAL A 65 3.64 -11.40 11.11
CA VAL A 65 3.04 -12.65 11.59
C VAL A 65 2.07 -13.17 10.55
N THR A 66 2.02 -14.49 10.38
CA THR A 66 0.98 -15.15 9.61
C THR A 66 -0.37 -14.93 10.30
N SER A 67 -1.34 -14.32 9.62
CA SER A 67 -2.70 -14.15 10.15
C SER A 67 -3.69 -15.11 9.50
N ALA A 68 -4.95 -15.08 9.95
CA ALA A 68 -6.09 -15.80 9.39
C ALA A 68 -7.31 -14.87 9.27
N THR A 69 -7.06 -13.58 9.01
CA THR A 69 -8.08 -12.54 9.06
C THR A 69 -8.74 -12.35 7.70
N GLU A 70 -10.05 -12.17 7.67
CA GLU A 70 -10.77 -11.79 6.45
C GLU A 70 -10.58 -10.29 6.13
N GLY A 71 -10.56 -9.94 4.84
CA GLY A 71 -10.43 -8.54 4.40
C GLY A 71 -9.00 -7.99 4.42
N THR A 72 -7.98 -8.83 4.63
CA THR A 72 -6.58 -8.40 4.50
C THR A 72 -6.25 -8.10 3.04
N THR A 73 -5.45 -7.07 2.79
CA THR A 73 -4.95 -6.76 1.46
C THR A 73 -4.09 -7.89 0.89
N ILE A 74 -4.31 -8.24 -0.38
CA ILE A 74 -3.43 -9.16 -1.12
C ILE A 74 -2.16 -8.38 -1.53
N PRO A 75 -0.98 -8.73 -1.03
CA PRO A 75 0.23 -7.97 -1.35
C PRO A 75 0.73 -8.30 -2.75
N ARG A 76 1.36 -7.30 -3.39
CA ARG A 76 2.20 -7.49 -4.58
C ARG A 76 3.65 -7.29 -4.20
N VAL A 77 4.50 -8.25 -4.56
CA VAL A 77 5.93 -8.23 -4.21
C VAL A 77 6.77 -8.34 -5.47
N PHE A 78 7.83 -7.54 -5.52
CA PHE A 78 8.81 -7.56 -6.59
C PHE A 78 10.17 -7.97 -6.01
N GLY A 79 10.79 -9.00 -6.60
CA GLY A 79 12.06 -9.57 -6.13
C GLY A 79 11.89 -10.58 -4.99
N ARG A 80 12.96 -10.78 -4.21
CA ARG A 80 12.99 -11.78 -3.13
C ARG A 80 12.76 -11.12 -1.77
N MET A 81 11.62 -11.40 -1.14
CA MET A 81 11.26 -10.85 0.17
C MET A 81 10.64 -11.91 1.07
N ARG A 82 10.77 -11.75 2.39
CA ARG A 82 10.05 -12.56 3.39
C ARG A 82 8.64 -12.00 3.60
N LEU A 83 7.64 -12.86 3.59
CA LEU A 83 6.23 -12.55 3.86
C LEU A 83 5.72 -13.45 4.98
N GLY A 84 4.77 -12.96 5.79
CA GLY A 84 4.03 -13.79 6.74
C GLY A 84 2.94 -14.62 6.05
N GLY A 85 2.27 -14.03 5.06
CA GLY A 85 1.14 -14.66 4.39
C GLY A 85 -0.13 -14.65 5.25
N ASN A 86 -1.24 -15.13 4.68
CA ASN A 86 -2.53 -15.25 5.35
C ASN A 86 -3.11 -16.65 5.12
N ILE A 87 -3.60 -17.31 6.17
CA ILE A 87 -4.22 -18.63 6.09
C ILE A 87 -5.61 -18.47 5.46
N ILE A 88 -5.83 -19.13 4.33
CA ILE A 88 -7.10 -19.06 3.58
C ILE A 88 -7.94 -20.32 3.70
N TRP A 89 -7.34 -21.41 4.17
CA TRP A 89 -8.00 -22.68 4.39
C TRP A 89 -7.22 -23.48 5.42
N ALA A 90 -7.94 -24.16 6.32
CA ALA A 90 -7.39 -25.11 7.27
C ALA A 90 -8.42 -26.19 7.58
N THR A 91 -7.96 -27.41 7.82
CA THR A 91 -8.77 -28.47 8.42
C THR A 91 -8.69 -28.41 9.93
N ASP A 92 -9.60 -29.10 10.60
CA ASP A 92 -9.46 -29.41 12.02
C ASP A 92 -8.18 -30.21 12.28
N PHE A 93 -7.67 -30.12 13.52
CA PHE A 93 -6.52 -30.89 13.95
C PHE A 93 -6.88 -32.37 14.04
N THR A 94 -6.01 -33.22 13.49
CA THR A 94 -6.11 -34.68 13.66
C THR A 94 -5.24 -35.10 14.85
N GLU A 95 -5.87 -35.61 15.90
CA GLU A 95 -5.18 -36.13 17.08
C GLU A 95 -4.75 -37.59 16.87
N HIS A 96 -3.52 -37.89 17.26
CA HIS A 96 -2.95 -39.23 17.27
C HIS A 96 -2.52 -39.57 18.69
N VAL A 97 -3.17 -40.60 19.24
CA VAL A 97 -2.94 -41.08 20.60
C VAL A 97 -2.07 -42.34 20.55
N THR A 98 -0.90 -42.28 21.19
CA THR A 98 0.01 -43.43 21.31
C THR A 98 0.12 -43.84 22.77
N THR A 99 -0.45 -44.98 23.12
CA THR A 99 -0.33 -45.55 24.47
C THR A 99 0.72 -46.65 24.49
N THR A 100 1.76 -46.46 25.31
CA THR A 100 2.81 -47.46 25.55
C THR A 100 2.76 -47.92 26.99
N THR A 101 2.79 -49.23 27.22
CA THR A 101 2.91 -49.80 28.57
C THR A 101 4.28 -50.42 28.72
N GLN A 102 5.11 -49.85 29.59
CA GLN A 102 6.40 -50.40 29.98
C GLN A 102 6.32 -50.99 31.39
N GLY A 103 6.79 -52.22 31.55
CA GLY A 103 6.84 -52.92 32.83
C GLY A 103 6.06 -54.23 32.84
N GLY A 104 6.67 -55.25 33.47
CA GLY A 104 6.16 -56.62 33.52
C GLY A 104 7.26 -57.67 33.35
N GLY A 105 8.41 -57.50 34.02
CA GLY A 105 9.43 -58.53 34.11
C GLY A 105 9.06 -59.63 35.13
N LYS A 106 9.85 -60.71 35.16
CA LYS A 106 9.71 -61.84 36.09
C LYS A 106 9.95 -61.35 37.54
N GLY A 107 8.89 -60.86 38.18
CA GLY A 107 8.95 -60.21 39.50
C GLY A 107 7.76 -59.30 39.85
N GLY A 108 6.83 -59.02 38.92
CA GLY A 108 5.54 -58.39 39.25
C GLY A 108 5.61 -56.91 39.61
N GLY A 109 6.67 -56.20 39.23
CA GLY A 109 6.78 -54.75 39.42
C GLY A 109 5.67 -53.96 38.70
N PRO A 110 5.35 -52.74 39.17
CA PRO A 110 4.24 -51.94 38.65
C PRO A 110 4.39 -51.63 37.15
N LYS A 111 3.28 -51.75 36.42
CA LYS A 111 3.18 -51.36 35.01
C LYS A 111 3.04 -49.84 34.91
N VAL A 112 3.88 -49.21 34.12
CA VAL A 112 3.77 -47.78 33.79
C VAL A 112 3.15 -47.69 32.39
N THR A 113 2.00 -47.04 32.30
CA THR A 113 1.35 -46.74 31.03
C THR A 113 1.53 -45.26 30.73
N THR A 114 2.20 -44.95 29.62
CA THR A 114 2.39 -43.60 29.10
C THR A 114 1.51 -43.40 27.89
N THR A 115 0.69 -42.35 27.88
CA THR A 115 -0.12 -41.96 26.71
C THR A 115 0.42 -40.65 26.17
N GLU A 116 0.87 -40.66 24.92
CA GLU A 116 1.35 -39.50 24.18
C GLU A 116 0.27 -39.02 23.20
N TYR A 117 0.09 -37.71 23.12
CA TYR A 117 -0.82 -37.04 22.18
C TYR A 117 0.02 -36.25 21.17
N SER A 118 -0.22 -36.48 19.90
CA SER A 118 0.40 -35.72 18.80
C SER A 118 -0.68 -35.23 17.84
N TYR A 119 -0.43 -34.11 17.17
CA TYR A 119 -1.43 -33.46 16.31
C TYR A 119 -0.87 -33.21 14.92
N THR A 120 -1.69 -33.48 13.91
CA THR A 120 -1.42 -33.14 12.51
C THR A 120 -2.37 -32.03 12.07
N ALA A 121 -1.86 -31.06 11.31
CA ALA A 121 -2.64 -29.97 10.73
C ALA A 121 -2.45 -29.92 9.21
N SER A 122 -3.53 -29.60 8.48
CA SER A 122 -3.49 -29.34 7.03
C SER A 122 -4.07 -27.95 6.76
N PHE A 123 -3.30 -27.11 6.08
CA PHE A 123 -3.68 -25.73 5.82
C PHE A 123 -3.05 -25.19 4.54
N ALA A 124 -3.63 -24.10 4.02
CA ALA A 124 -3.14 -23.37 2.86
C ALA A 124 -2.89 -21.90 3.24
N VAL A 125 -1.72 -21.38 2.84
CA VAL A 125 -1.29 -19.99 3.11
C VAL A 125 -1.17 -19.23 1.79
N ALA A 126 -1.90 -18.13 1.67
CA ALA A 126 -1.77 -17.19 0.56
C ALA A 126 -0.61 -16.23 0.80
N LEU A 127 0.22 -15.99 -0.23
CA LEU A 127 1.43 -15.17 -0.13
C LEU A 127 1.29 -13.81 -0.84
N CYS A 128 1.09 -13.82 -2.16
CA CYS A 128 1.00 -12.61 -2.97
C CYS A 128 0.21 -12.86 -4.26
N GLU A 129 -0.16 -11.78 -4.94
CA GLU A 129 -0.77 -11.83 -6.26
C GLU A 129 0.25 -12.15 -7.35
N GLY A 130 -0.18 -12.92 -8.36
CA GLY A 130 0.56 -13.20 -9.60
C GLY A 130 1.45 -14.46 -9.55
N PRO A 131 1.96 -14.90 -10.72
CA PRO A 131 2.85 -16.05 -10.79
C PRO A 131 4.19 -15.76 -10.08
N ILE A 132 4.63 -16.69 -9.25
CA ILE A 132 5.94 -16.63 -8.57
C ILE A 132 6.88 -17.71 -9.11
N THR A 133 8.19 -17.44 -9.04
CA THR A 133 9.20 -18.44 -9.42
C THR A 133 9.26 -19.61 -8.43
N GLY A 134 8.99 -19.35 -7.14
CA GLY A 134 8.93 -20.40 -6.12
C GLY A 134 9.15 -19.87 -4.71
N ILE A 135 9.03 -20.77 -3.74
CA ILE A 135 9.24 -20.51 -2.30
C ILE A 135 10.60 -21.09 -1.92
N GLY A 136 11.47 -20.27 -1.33
CA GLY A 136 12.85 -20.67 -1.04
C GLY A 136 13.04 -21.32 0.33
N ARG A 137 12.78 -20.57 1.40
CA ARG A 137 12.96 -21.03 2.78
C ARG A 137 11.71 -20.69 3.58
N ILE A 138 11.30 -21.65 4.40
CA ILE A 138 10.18 -21.52 5.33
C ILE A 138 10.78 -21.48 6.74
N TRP A 139 10.26 -20.58 7.57
CA TRP A 139 10.60 -20.46 8.98
C TRP A 139 9.31 -20.54 9.78
N ALA A 140 9.34 -21.25 10.90
CA ALA A 140 8.25 -21.31 11.86
C ALA A 140 8.80 -20.92 13.24
N ASP A 141 8.17 -19.93 13.87
CA ASP A 141 8.32 -19.48 15.27
C ASP A 141 9.61 -19.86 16.04
N GLY A 142 10.77 -19.44 15.49
CA GLY A 142 12.03 -19.26 16.22
C GLY A 142 12.70 -20.54 16.71
#